data_AF-A0A6B1EW14-F1
#
_entry.id   AF-A0A6B1EW14-F1
#
_cell.length_a   1.000
_cell.length_b   1.000
_cell.length_c   1.000
_cell.angle_alpha   90.00
_cell.angle_beta   90.00
_cell.angle_gamma   90.00
#
_symmetry.space_group_name_H-M   'P 1'
#
loop_
_entity.id
_entity.type
_entity.pdbx_description
1 polymer ?
#
loop_
_entity_poly.entity_id
_entity_poly.type
_entity_poly.pdbx_seq_one_letter_code
_entity_poly.pdbx_strand_id
1 'polypeptide(L)'
;MWNTIMITGKIRDERVAIIEIEVLGLNQRAKIEATVDTGFTGYLTLPEFLIDYLSLPQIGTRHTIIAHGSAVLLELYLAKVIWHGKERDIEILQTDKQPLIGMSLLRGSRLKDPELLEIGLCQD
;
A
#
# COMPACT_ATOMS: atom_id res chain seq x y z
N MET A 1 -2.73 12.61 25.54
CA MET A 1 -1.80 12.31 24.43
C MET A 1 -2.43 11.21 23.60
N TRP A 2 -2.71 11.44 22.32
CA TRP A 2 -3.10 10.36 21.42
C TRP A 2 -1.83 9.60 21.05
N ASN A 3 -1.79 8.30 21.34
CA ASN A 3 -0.71 7.44 20.90
C ASN A 3 -0.90 7.16 19.40
N THR A 4 -0.11 7.79 18.54
CA THR A 4 -0.16 7.50 17.09
C THR A 4 0.61 6.21 16.84
N ILE A 5 -0.09 5.17 16.40
CA ILE A 5 0.55 3.90 16.02
C ILE A 5 1.32 4.13 14.72
N MET A 6 2.65 4.09 14.80
CA MET A 6 3.53 4.17 13.63
C MET A 6 3.61 2.82 12.93
N ILE A 7 3.55 2.83 11.61
CA ILE A 7 3.94 1.68 10.78
C ILE A 7 5.42 1.86 10.49
N THR A 8 6.21 0.81 10.73
CA THR A 8 7.65 0.80 10.47
C THR A 8 7.95 -0.23 9.38
N GLY A 9 9.07 -0.03 8.69
CA GLY A 9 9.51 -0.86 7.59
C GLY A 9 11.01 -0.74 7.39
N LYS A 10 11.49 -1.23 6.25
CA LYS A 10 12.91 -1.20 5.88
C LYS A 10 13.08 -0.81 4.43
N ILE A 11 14.24 -0.24 4.11
CA ILE A 11 14.72 -0.14 2.74
C ILE A 11 15.45 -1.45 2.41
N ARG A 12 15.10 -2.09 1.28
CA ARG A 12 15.86 -3.25 0.77
C ARG A 12 16.98 -2.80 -0.18
N ASP A 13 17.90 -3.72 -0.48
CA ASP A 13 19.08 -3.47 -1.32
C ASP A 13 18.73 -2.91 -2.70
N GLU A 14 17.54 -3.20 -3.22
CA GLU A 14 17.03 -2.67 -4.49
C GLU A 14 16.57 -1.20 -4.40
N ARG A 15 16.79 -0.53 -3.26
CA ARG A 15 16.39 0.85 -2.95
C ARG A 15 14.88 1.07 -2.97
N VAL A 16 14.15 0.06 -2.50
CA VAL A 16 12.69 0.11 -2.32
C VAL A 16 12.33 0.12 -0.85
N ALA A 17 11.37 0.98 -0.48
CA ALA A 17 10.82 1.00 0.87
C ALA A 17 9.72 -0.05 0.99
N ILE A 18 9.84 -0.94 1.97
CA ILE A 18 8.89 -2.04 2.19
C ILE A 18 8.34 -1.98 3.60
N ILE A 19 7.02 -2.13 3.72
CA ILE A 19 6.30 -2.26 4.98
C ILE A 19 5.47 -3.54 4.98
N GLU A 20 5.29 -4.14 6.15
CA GLU A 20 4.33 -5.21 6.35
C GLU A 20 2.98 -4.61 6.76
N ILE A 21 1.90 -5.00 6.08
CA ILE A 21 0.53 -4.63 6.42
C ILE A 21 -0.32 -5.87 6.59
N GLU A 22 -1.31 -5.80 7.47
CA GLU A 22 -2.31 -6.86 7.63
C GLU A 22 -3.54 -6.51 6.78
N VAL A 23 -3.84 -7.36 5.81
CA VAL A 23 -5.04 -7.27 4.97
C VAL A 23 -6.06 -8.28 5.48
N LEU A 24 -7.30 -7.83 5.64
CA LEU A 24 -8.43 -8.61 6.08
C LEU A 24 -9.34 -8.85 4.88
N GLY A 25 -9.58 -10.14 4.60
CA GLY A 25 -10.59 -10.61 3.68
C GLY A 25 -11.89 -10.96 4.41
N LEU A 26 -12.76 -11.73 3.76
CA LEU A 26 -14.08 -12.08 4.33
C LEU A 26 -13.94 -12.96 5.58
N ASN A 27 -13.12 -14.00 5.51
CA ASN A 27 -12.94 -14.98 6.60
C ASN A 27 -11.47 -15.18 7.00
N GLN A 28 -10.55 -14.55 6.27
CA GLN A 28 -9.12 -14.79 6.37
C GLN A 28 -8.39 -13.45 6.52
N ARG A 29 -7.17 -13.52 7.03
CA ARG A 29 -6.27 -12.38 7.10
C ARG A 29 -4.86 -12.80 6.69
N ALA A 30 -4.12 -11.87 6.12
CA ALA A 30 -2.75 -12.11 5.69
C ALA A 30 -1.87 -10.90 6.02
N LYS A 31 -0.67 -11.18 6.52
CA LYS A 31 0.42 -10.20 6.57
C LYS A 31 1.10 -10.19 5.22
N ILE A 32 1.20 -9.01 4.61
CA ILE A 32 1.74 -8.82 3.26
C ILE A 32 2.85 -7.78 3.34
N GLU A 33 4.04 -8.17 2.89
CA GLU A 33 5.09 -7.20 2.58
C GLU A 33 4.76 -6.51 1.26
N ALA A 34 4.69 -5.17 1.29
CA ALA A 34 4.39 -4.36 0.13
C ALA A 34 5.38 -3.22 -0.03
N THR A 35 5.73 -2.93 -1.27
CA THR A 35 6.61 -1.82 -1.65
C THR A 35 5.82 -0.52 -1.69
N VAL A 36 6.33 0.52 -1.05
CA VAL A 36 5.78 1.87 -1.15
C VAL A 36 6.12 2.44 -2.53
N ASP A 37 5.10 2.73 -3.34
CA ASP A 37 5.24 3.28 -4.69
C ASP A 37 4.51 4.62 -4.78
N THR A 38 5.27 5.72 -4.77
CA THR A 38 4.72 7.07 -4.87
C THR A 38 4.26 7.44 -6.28
N GLY A 39 4.61 6.65 -7.29
CA GLY A 39 4.10 6.77 -8.66
C GLY A 39 2.75 6.07 -8.85
N PHE A 40 2.35 5.19 -7.93
CA PHE A 40 1.07 4.51 -7.97
C PHE A 40 0.00 5.31 -7.22
N THR A 41 -1.06 5.71 -7.91
CA THR A 41 -2.14 6.55 -7.34
C THR A 41 -3.19 5.77 -6.56
N GLY A 42 -3.28 4.44 -6.71
CA GLY A 42 -4.26 3.59 -6.03
C GLY A 42 -3.94 3.35 -4.54
N TYR A 43 -4.63 2.39 -3.92
CA TYR A 43 -4.41 2.02 -2.52
C TYR A 43 -3.37 0.91 -2.37
N LEU A 44 -3.69 -0.28 -2.89
CA LEU A 44 -2.86 -1.47 -2.79
C LEU A 44 -3.03 -2.33 -4.05
N THR A 45 -1.96 -2.93 -4.55
CA THR A 45 -2.05 -4.04 -5.52
C THR A 45 -1.85 -5.38 -4.82
N LEU A 46 -2.54 -6.41 -5.29
CA LEU A 46 -2.31 -7.79 -4.87
C LEU A 46 -2.30 -8.75 -6.08
N PRO A 47 -1.50 -9.83 -6.02
CA PRO A 47 -1.60 -10.95 -6.95
C PRO A 47 -2.84 -11.81 -6.67
N GLU A 48 -3.30 -12.51 -7.70
CA GLU A 48 -4.51 -13.36 -7.68
C GLU A 48 -4.52 -14.36 -6.52
N PHE A 49 -3.40 -15.03 -6.24
CA PHE A 49 -3.35 -16.01 -5.16
C PHE A 49 -3.66 -15.42 -3.77
N LEU A 50 -3.32 -14.14 -3.52
CA LEU A 50 -3.66 -13.46 -2.26
C LEU A 50 -5.13 -13.03 -2.24
N ILE A 51 -5.65 -12.61 -3.39
CA ILE A 51 -7.07 -12.26 -3.55
C ILE A 51 -7.95 -13.48 -3.27
N ASP A 52 -7.60 -14.63 -3.85
CA ASP A 52 -8.30 -15.90 -3.66
C ASP A 52 -8.20 -16.39 -2.21
N TYR A 53 -6.98 -16.37 -1.64
CA TYR A 53 -6.75 -16.77 -0.26
C TYR A 53 -7.57 -15.92 0.74
N LEU A 54 -7.65 -14.62 0.50
CA LEU A 54 -8.44 -13.69 1.32
C LEU A 54 -9.95 -13.73 0.97
N SER A 55 -10.32 -14.39 -0.13
CA SER A 55 -11.69 -14.42 -0.66
C SER A 55 -12.27 -13.01 -0.83
N LEU A 56 -11.51 -12.13 -1.48
CA LEU A 56 -11.94 -10.74 -1.65
C LEU A 56 -13.08 -10.64 -2.69
N PRO A 57 -14.13 -9.84 -2.43
CA PRO A 57 -15.18 -9.59 -3.41
C PRO A 57 -14.68 -8.66 -4.53
N GLN A 58 -14.89 -9.07 -5.79
CA GLN A 58 -14.68 -8.20 -6.94
C GLN A 58 -15.80 -7.14 -7.00
N ILE A 59 -15.42 -5.88 -7.17
CA ILE A 59 -16.34 -4.73 -7.18
C ILE A 59 -16.35 -3.99 -8.51
N GLY A 60 -15.52 -4.39 -9.46
CA GLY A 60 -15.52 -3.83 -10.82
C GLY A 60 -14.16 -3.91 -11.50
N THR A 61 -13.93 -2.96 -12.40
CA THR A 61 -12.67 -2.83 -13.16
C THR A 61 -12.24 -1.37 -13.24
N ARG A 62 -10.95 -1.13 -13.49
CA ARG A 62 -10.35 0.20 -13.63
C ARG A 62 -9.45 0.27 -14.85
N HIS A 63 -9.68 1.31 -15.67
CA HIS A 63 -8.71 1.70 -16.68
C HIS A 63 -7.52 2.38 -15.99
N THR A 64 -6.33 1.81 -16.14
CA THR A 64 -5.09 2.28 -15.52
C THR A 64 -4.05 2.51 -16.60
N ILE A 65 -3.32 3.63 -16.50
CA ILE A 65 -2.11 3.86 -17.29
C ILE A 65 -0.94 3.32 -16.47
N ILE A 66 -0.25 2.29 -16.97
CA ILE A 66 0.92 1.72 -16.30
C ILE A 66 2.19 2.51 -16.65
N ALA A 67 3.29 2.24 -15.95
CA ALA A 67 4.56 2.97 -16.09
C ALA A 67 5.08 3.10 -17.55
N HIS A 68 4.74 2.18 -18.44
CA HIS A 68 5.11 2.21 -19.86
C HIS A 68 4.13 3.01 -20.75
N GLY A 69 3.17 3.72 -20.16
CA GLY A 69 2.21 4.57 -20.87
C GLY A 69 1.02 3.81 -21.49
N SER A 70 1.02 2.48 -21.46
CA SER A 70 -0.11 1.68 -21.96
C SER A 70 -1.32 1.77 -21.03
N ALA A 71 -2.52 1.90 -21.61
CA ALA A 71 -3.76 1.74 -20.88
C ALA A 71 -4.11 0.25 -20.76
N VAL A 72 -4.41 -0.20 -19.55
CA VAL A 72 -4.83 -1.57 -19.25
C VAL A 72 -6.11 -1.54 -18.42
N LEU A 73 -6.93 -2.59 -18.54
CA LEU A 73 -8.09 -2.79 -17.69
C LEU A 73 -7.71 -3.78 -16.58
N LEU A 74 -7.78 -3.35 -15.33
CA LEU A 74 -7.46 -4.16 -14.16
C LEU A 74 -8.71 -4.43 -13.34
N GLU A 75 -8.76 -5.58 -12.68
CA GLU A 75 -9.86 -5.94 -11.78
C GLU A 75 -9.70 -5.23 -10.43
N LEU A 76 -10.83 -4.81 -9.87
CA LEU A 76 -10.93 -4.14 -8.59
C LEU A 76 -11.63 -5.04 -7.56
N TYR A 77 -11.06 -5.11 -6.37
CA TYR A 77 -11.61 -5.84 -5.23
C TYR A 77 -11.72 -4.94 -4.02
N LEU A 78 -12.63 -5.27 -3.09
CA LEU A 78 -12.75 -4.57 -1.81
C LEU A 78 -12.08 -5.38 -0.70
N ALA A 79 -11.28 -4.72 0.11
CA ALA A 79 -10.67 -5.32 1.30
C ALA A 79 -10.64 -4.32 2.46
N LYS A 80 -10.29 -4.81 3.63
CA LYS A 80 -9.89 -3.97 4.76
C LYS A 80 -8.40 -4.15 5.04
N VAL A 81 -7.78 -3.12 5.56
CA VAL A 81 -6.40 -3.14 6.05
C VAL A 81 -6.35 -2.61 7.48
N ILE A 82 -5.48 -3.18 8.31
CA ILE A 82 -5.09 -2.57 9.59
C ILE A 82 -4.07 -1.48 9.29
N TRP A 83 -4.52 -0.22 9.29
CA TRP A 83 -3.72 0.96 9.02
C TRP A 83 -3.65 1.86 10.25
N HIS A 84 -2.44 2.08 10.79
CA HIS A 84 -2.23 2.78 12.07
C HIS A 84 -3.09 2.23 13.23
N GLY A 85 -3.24 0.90 13.27
CA GLY A 85 -4.02 0.17 14.28
C GLY A 85 -5.54 0.30 14.13
N LYS A 86 -6.05 0.79 12.99
CA LYS A 86 -7.48 0.87 12.68
C LYS A 86 -7.79 0.14 11.39
N GLU A 87 -8.95 -0.49 11.32
CA GLU A 87 -9.49 -0.99 10.06
C GLU A 87 -9.80 0.17 9.11
N ARG A 88 -9.44 0.01 7.84
CA ARG A 88 -9.79 0.94 6.75
C ARG A 88 -10.19 0.14 5.53
N ASP A 89 -11.34 0.46 4.95
CA ASP A 89 -11.75 -0.07 3.65
C ASP A 89 -10.87 0.51 2.54
N ILE A 90 -10.39 -0.36 1.66
CA ILE A 90 -9.53 -0.01 0.54
C ILE A 90 -9.91 -0.79 -0.71
N GLU A 91 -9.63 -0.19 -1.86
CA GLU A 91 -9.72 -0.87 -3.14
C GLU A 91 -8.39 -1.57 -3.43
N ILE A 92 -8.45 -2.83 -3.84
CA ILE A 92 -7.32 -3.60 -4.32
C ILE A 92 -7.36 -3.64 -5.84
N LEU A 93 -6.25 -3.35 -6.49
CA LEU A 93 -6.06 -3.63 -7.91
C LEU A 93 -5.34 -4.97 -8.07
N GLN A 94 -5.92 -5.89 -8.84
CA GLN A 94 -5.26 -7.15 -9.17
C GLN A 94 -4.10 -6.89 -10.14
N THR A 95 -2.92 -7.44 -9.83
CA THR A 95 -1.74 -7.42 -10.71
C THR A 95 -0.86 -8.63 -10.44
N ASP A 96 -0.17 -9.16 -11.45
CA ASP A 96 0.78 -10.28 -11.28
C ASP A 96 2.15 -9.86 -10.68
N LYS A 97 2.26 -8.63 -10.20
CA LYS A 97 3.49 -8.06 -9.64
C LYS A 97 3.50 -8.15 -8.12
N GLN A 98 4.65 -7.84 -7.53
CA GLN A 98 4.77 -7.67 -6.08
C GLN A 98 3.76 -6.62 -5.58
N PRO A 99 3.18 -6.80 -4.39
CA PRO A 99 2.25 -5.84 -3.79
C PRO A 99 2.86 -4.43 -3.69
N LEU A 100 2.10 -3.44 -4.14
CA LEU A 100 2.46 -2.02 -4.11
C LEU A 100 1.47 -1.24 -3.25
N ILE A 101 1.97 -0.42 -2.33
CA ILE A 101 1.17 0.56 -1.60
C ILE A 101 1.26 1.90 -2.33
N GLY A 102 0.11 2.43 -2.72
CA GLY A 102 0.00 3.67 -3.46
C GLY A 102 -0.41 4.87 -2.61
N MET A 103 -0.43 6.02 -3.27
CA MET A 103 -0.68 7.33 -2.68
C MET A 103 -2.05 7.48 -2.04
N SER A 104 -3.08 6.74 -2.46
CA SER A 104 -4.41 6.81 -1.85
C SER A 104 -4.45 6.21 -0.43
N LEU A 105 -3.67 5.15 -0.18
CA LEU A 105 -3.52 4.58 1.16
C LEU A 105 -2.63 5.47 2.03
N LEU A 106 -1.54 5.99 1.46
CA LEU A 106 -0.61 6.89 2.14
C LEU A 106 -1.20 8.26 2.48
N ARG A 107 -2.26 8.70 1.81
CA ARG A 107 -2.88 10.02 2.02
C ARG A 107 -3.17 10.28 3.51
N GLY A 108 -2.62 11.39 4.02
CA GLY A 108 -2.73 11.77 5.43
C GLY A 108 -1.64 11.19 6.34
N SER A 109 -0.77 10.34 5.81
CA SER A 109 0.40 9.79 6.48
C SER A 109 1.63 10.62 6.17
N ARG A 110 2.64 10.57 7.04
CA ARG A 110 3.98 11.11 6.79
C ARG A 110 4.96 9.95 6.70
N LEU A 111 5.61 9.80 5.56
CA LEU A 111 6.78 8.93 5.42
C LEU A 111 8.01 9.71 5.88
N LYS A 112 8.77 9.16 6.82
CA LYS A 112 10.00 9.76 7.34
C LYS A 112 11.04 8.67 7.58
N ASP A 113 12.30 9.00 7.35
CA ASP A 113 13.41 8.26 7.94
C ASP A 113 13.50 8.66 9.42
N PRO A 114 13.45 7.71 10.37
CA PRO A 114 13.54 8.02 11.79
C PRO A 114 14.91 8.59 12.21
N GLU A 115 15.97 8.42 11.42
CA GLU A 115 17.34 8.86 11.75
C GLU A 115 17.79 10.15 11.05
N LEU A 116 16.94 10.75 10.21
CA LEU A 116 17.25 12.07 9.64
C LEU A 116 17.25 13.14 10.75
N LEU A 117 18.45 13.44 11.25
CA LEU A 117 18.77 14.72 11.88
C LEU A 117 18.52 15.81 10.84
N GLU A 118 17.50 16.64 11.03
CA GLU A 118 17.36 17.89 10.29
C GLU A 118 18.55 18.78 10.66
N ILE A 119 19.55 18.84 9.77
CA ILE A 119 20.53 19.93 9.80
C ILE A 119 19.82 21.12 9.17
N GLY A 120 19.22 21.96 10.02
CA GLY A 120 18.53 23.17 9.58
C GLY A 120 19.49 24.08 8.80
N LEU A 121 19.03 24.57 7.65
CA LEU A 121 19.65 25.75 7.05
C LEU A 121 19.43 26.92 8.01
N CYS A 122 20.53 27.54 8.45
CA CYS A 122 20.50 28.87 9.04
C CYS A 122 19.74 29.79 8.07
N GLN A 123 18.69 30.44 8.55
CA GLN A 123 18.12 31.58 7.86
C GLN A 123 19.11 32.73 7.97
N ASP A 124 19.47 33.33 6.84
CA ASP A 124 19.94 34.71 6.80
C ASP A 124 18.73 35.66 6.84
#